data_AF-A0A852N4R6-F1
#
_entry.id   AF-A0A852N4R6-F1
#
_cell.length_a   1.000
_cell.length_b   1.000
_cell.length_c   1.000
_cell.angle_alpha   90.00
_cell.angle_beta   90.00
_cell.angle_gamma   90.00
#
_symmetry.space_group_name_H-M   'P 1'
#
loop_
_entity.id
_entity.type
_entity.pdbx_description
1 polymer ?
#
loop_
_entity_poly.entity_id
_entity_poly.type
_entity_poly.pdbx_seq_one_letter_code
_entity_poly.pdbx_strand_id
1 'polypeptide(L)' 'CGLRSVSVGVGALGLGYPSPETVVFRYCGGACPAPPTLHGLALGAVLGPEGAGGGPCCRP' A
#
# COMPACT_ATOMS: atom_id res chain seq x y z
N CYS A 1 6.41 -0.42 -6.98
CA CYS A 1 6.05 -1.39 -5.94
C CYS A 1 7.36 -2.01 -5.47
N GLY A 2 7.63 -1.96 -4.18
CA GLY A 2 8.88 -2.50 -3.64
C GLY A 2 9.00 -2.26 -2.14
N LEU A 3 10.02 -2.88 -1.57
CA LEU A 3 10.32 -2.79 -0.15
C LEU A 3 10.80 -1.39 0.22
N ARG A 4 10.19 -0.83 1.27
CA ARG A 4 10.53 0.44 1.90
C ARG A 4 10.92 0.18 3.35
N SER A 5 11.58 1.15 3.96
CA SER A 5 11.97 1.07 5.37
C SER A 5 11.84 2.45 6.00
N VAL A 6 11.34 2.50 7.24
CA VAL A 6 11.21 3.71 8.04
C VAL A 6 11.52 3.40 9.49
N SER A 7 12.24 4.27 10.17
CA SER A 7 12.43 4.18 11.62
C SER A 7 11.23 4.82 12.32
N VAL A 8 10.56 4.07 13.19
CA VAL A 8 9.35 4.52 13.90
C VAL A 8 9.43 4.12 15.37
N GLY A 9 9.00 5.02 16.26
CA GLY A 9 8.87 4.71 17.69
C GLY A 9 7.75 3.72 17.94
N VAL A 10 7.96 2.75 18.83
CA VAL A 10 6.97 1.70 19.13
C VAL A 10 5.65 2.31 19.66
N GLY A 11 5.74 3.34 20.50
CA GLY A 11 4.56 4.06 21.00
C GLY A 11 3.74 4.77 19.91
N ALA A 12 4.35 5.12 18.78
CA ALA A 12 3.66 5.78 17.67
C ALA A 12 2.87 4.81 16.77
N LEU A 13 3.02 3.49 16.97
CA LEU A 13 2.27 2.49 16.20
C LEU A 13 0.78 2.40 16.60
N GLY A 14 0.37 3.04 17.70
CA GLY A 14 -1.03 3.04 18.14
C GLY A 14 -1.53 1.70 18.68
N LEU A 15 -0.60 0.79 19.02
CA LEU A 15 -0.92 -0.57 19.49
C LEU A 15 -1.01 -0.69 21.02
N GLY A 16 -0.96 0.42 21.76
CA GLY A 16 -1.06 0.43 23.22
C GLY A 16 0.24 0.13 23.98
N TYR A 17 1.39 0.11 23.31
CA TYR A 17 2.70 -0.08 23.95
C TYR A 17 3.36 1.27 24.27
N PRO A 18 3.46 1.72 25.53
CA PRO A 18 4.15 2.94 25.90
C PRO A 18 5.67 2.69 26.01
N SER A 19 6.32 2.34 24.88
CA SER A 19 7.76 2.09 24.82
C SER A 19 8.51 3.26 24.13
N PRO A 20 9.65 3.71 24.68
CA PRO A 20 10.52 4.70 24.04
C PRO A 20 11.41 4.10 22.93
N GLU A 21 11.37 2.79 22.73
CA GLU A 21 12.19 2.10 21.73
C GLU A 21 11.77 2.48 20.29
N THR A 22 12.75 2.42 19.38
CA THR A 22 12.55 2.67 17.95
C THR A 22 12.84 1.40 17.17
N VAL A 23 12.01 1.10 16.16
CA VAL A 23 12.15 -0.07 15.29
C VAL A 23 12.24 0.36 13.83
N VAL A 24 12.92 -0.45 13.01
CA VAL A 24 12.90 -0.29 11.55
C VAL A 24 11.69 -1.05 11.00
N PHE A 25 10.64 -0.32 10.66
CA PHE A 25 9.44 -0.87 10.04
C PHE A 25 9.63 -0.99 8.53
N ARG A 26 9.48 -2.21 8.00
CA ARG A 26 9.55 -2.50 6.57
C ARG A 26 8.16 -2.73 6.00
N TYR A 27 7.88 -2.11 4.86
CA TYR A 27 6.56 -2.20 4.22
C TYR A 27 6.71 -2.11 2.69
N CYS A 28 5.71 -2.61 1.96
CA CYS A 28 5.66 -2.47 0.50
C CYS A 28 4.98 -1.17 0.09
N GLY A 29 5.56 -0.46 -0.88
CA GLY A 29 5.01 0.80 -1.37
C GLY A 29 5.37 1.16 -2.82
N GLY A 30 4.57 2.06 -3.40
CA GLY A 30 4.73 2.58 -4.75
C GLY A 30 3.86 1.89 -5.80
N ALA A 31 3.73 2.52 -6.98
CA ALA A 31 2.87 2.07 -8.08
C ALA A 31 3.24 0.68 -8.61
N CYS A 32 2.24 -0.08 -9.09
CA CYS A 32 2.43 -1.36 -9.77
C CYS A 32 2.27 -1.19 -11.28
N PRO A 33 3.35 -0.93 -12.04
CA PRO A 33 3.26 -0.90 -13.49
C PRO A 33 2.98 -2.31 -14.01
N ALA A 34 1.77 -2.53 -14.48
CA ALA A 34 1.34 -3.77 -15.11
C ALA A 34 0.49 -3.42 -16.34
N PRO A 35 0.53 -4.26 -17.40
CA PRO A 35 -0.42 -4.11 -18.49
C PRO A 35 -1.86 -4.23 -17.95
N PRO A 36 -2.82 -3.45 -18.50
CA PRO A 36 -4.20 -3.51 -18.07
C PRO A 36 -4.76 -4.92 -18.30
N THR A 37 -5.50 -5.43 -17.32
CA THR A 37 -6.22 -6.70 -17.46
C THR A 37 -7.62 -6.43 -18.02
N LEU A 38 -8.23 -7.43 -18.68
CA LEU A 38 -9.62 -7.31 -19.14
C LEU A 38 -10.57 -6.94 -17.99
N HIS A 39 -10.37 -7.56 -16.83
CA HIS A 39 -11.11 -7.23 -15.61
C HIS A 39 -10.91 -5.78 -15.19
N GLY A 40 -9.67 -5.29 -15.17
CA GLY A 40 -9.37 -3.91 -14.80
C GLY A 40 -9.97 -2.88 -15.76
N LEU A 41 -9.98 -3.18 -17.06
CA LEU A 41 -10.64 -2.34 -18.09
C LEU A 41 -12.16 -2.32 -17.90
N ALA A 42 -12.78 -3.48 -17.69
CA ALA A 42 -14.22 -3.58 -17.44
C ALA A 42 -14.62 -2.86 -16.15
N LEU A 43 -13.83 -3.02 -15.08
CA LEU A 43 -14.05 -2.35 -13.81
C LEU A 43 -13.95 -0.82 -13.97
N GLY A 44 -12.94 -0.33 -14.68
CA GLY A 44 -12.79 1.10 -14.99
C GLY A 44 -13.94 1.67 -15.81
N ALA A 45 -14.49 0.89 -16.74
CA ALA A 45 -15.66 1.29 -17.52
C ALA A 45 -16.94 1.40 -16.67
N VAL A 46 -17.09 0.56 -15.65
CA VAL A 46 -18.25 0.58 -14.74
C VAL A 46 -18.13 1.67 -13.68
N LEU A 47 -16.96 1.83 -13.08
CA LEU A 47 -16.76 2.76 -11.96
C LEU A 47 -16.39 4.19 -12.40
N GLY A 48 -15.99 4.36 -13.66
CA GLY A 48 -15.55 5.66 -14.18
C GLY A 48 -14.20 6.12 -13.62
N PRO A 49 -13.76 7.35 -13.95
CA PRO A 49 -12.44 7.88 -13.60
C PRO A 49 -12.21 8.07 -12.09
N GLU A 50 -13.29 8.27 -11.31
CA GLU A 50 -13.26 8.41 -9.85
C GLU A 50 -13.32 7.04 -9.13
N GLY A 51 -13.45 5.96 -9.90
CA GLY A 51 -13.59 4.59 -9.41
C GLY A 51 -12.31 4.01 -8.83
N ALA A 52 -12.45 3.02 -7.93
CA ALA A 52 -11.33 2.22 -7.48
C ALA A 52 -10.60 1.61 -8.68
N GLY A 53 -9.31 1.93 -8.85
CA GLY A 53 -8.53 1.48 -9.99
C GLY A 53 -8.47 -0.04 -10.05
N GLY A 54 -8.83 -0.63 -11.19
CA GLY A 54 -8.77 -2.08 -11.43
C GLY A 54 -7.35 -2.63 -11.62
N GLY A 55 -6.33 -1.88 -11.22
CA GLY A 55 -4.93 -2.27 -11.30
C GLY A 55 -4.49 -3.08 -10.08
N PRO A 56 -3.34 -3.78 -10.17
CA PRO A 56 -2.82 -4.56 -9.06
C PRO A 56 -2.36 -3.66 -7.89
N CYS A 57 -2.67 -4.09 -6.66
CA CYS A 57 -2.17 -3.45 -5.44
C CYS A 57 -0.78 -3.96 -5.07
N CYS A 58 0.10 -3.07 -4.60
CA CYS A 58 1.38 -3.48 -4.03
C CYS A 58 1.15 -4.08 -2.63
N ARG A 59 1.64 -5.29 -2.38
CA ARG A 59 1.45 -6.01 -1.12
C ARG A 59 2.80 -6.53 -0.57
N PRO A 60 2.94 -6.70 0.76
CA PRO A 60 4.04 -7.42 1.39
C PRO A 60 4.20 -8.84 0.83
#